data_AF-A0A085GHA3-F1
#
_entry.id   AF-A0A085GHA3-F1
#
_cell.length_a   1.000
_cell.length_b   1.000
_cell.length_c   1.000
_cell.angle_alpha   90.00
_cell.angle_beta   90.00
_cell.angle_gamma   90.00
#
_symmetry.space_group_name_H-M   'P 1'
#
loop_
_entity.id
_entity.type
_entity.pdbx_description
1 polymer ?
#
loop_
_entity_poly.entity_id
_entity_poly.type
_entity_poly.pdbx_seq_one_letter_code
_entity_poly.pdbx_strand_id
1 'polypeptide(L)'
;MILSGCINRGEAPAPVEEVKPGPQQPIEPVPTVPTVPTVPTQPGPIEQPQPTIPATPKVRTYDWGSAMQPMVGKMLQADGVTAGGVLLVDSVNNHTNGSLQTSKATEALRGALANNAKFTLVSAQQLSIAKQELGLSPQDSLGSRSKAIGIARKVGAQYVLYSNASGNVNAPTLKMQLMLVQTGEIIWSGNGAVQQT
;
A
#
# COMPACT_ATOMS: atom_id res chain seq x y z
N MET A 1 46.19 50.76 14.17
CA MET A 1 45.81 50.21 12.85
C MET A 1 44.49 49.45 13.06
N ILE A 2 43.33 49.78 12.48
CA ILE A 2 42.90 50.82 11.54
C ILE A 2 41.34 50.94 11.67
N LEU A 3 40.79 52.10 11.30
CA LEU A 3 39.47 52.33 10.64
C LEU A 3 38.18 52.59 11.48
N SER A 4 37.84 53.89 11.56
CA SER A 4 36.64 54.57 11.00
C SER A 4 35.18 54.13 11.33
N GLY A 5 34.36 55.06 11.87
CA GLY A 5 32.99 55.37 11.34
C GLY A 5 31.72 55.29 12.25
N CYS A 6 31.09 56.46 12.51
CA CYS A 6 29.76 56.94 13.03
C CYS A 6 28.49 56.02 13.08
N ILE A 7 27.57 55.98 14.11
CA ILE A 7 26.51 56.91 14.66
C ILE A 7 25.24 57.06 13.73
N ASN A 8 23.93 56.89 14.07
CA ASN A 8 23.09 57.49 15.14
C ASN A 8 21.59 57.03 15.27
N ARG A 9 21.04 56.95 16.53
CA ARG A 9 19.72 57.37 17.16
C ARG A 9 18.27 56.94 16.83
N GLY A 10 17.52 56.44 17.86
CA GLY A 10 16.05 56.61 17.97
C GLY A 10 15.28 55.65 18.93
N GLU A 11 14.69 56.22 19.99
CA GLU A 11 13.79 55.64 21.01
C GLU A 11 12.34 55.33 20.53
N ALA A 12 11.59 54.61 21.38
CA ALA A 12 10.30 53.89 21.25
C ALA A 12 9.07 54.58 20.61
N PRO A 13 8.00 53.80 20.29
CA PRO A 13 6.64 54.31 20.34
C PRO A 13 5.79 53.57 21.40
N ALA A 14 5.16 54.33 22.30
CA ALA A 14 3.87 53.95 22.88
C ALA A 14 2.80 54.83 22.21
N PRO A 15 1.66 54.28 21.77
CA PRO A 15 0.62 55.08 21.16
C PRO A 15 -0.34 55.65 22.23
N VAL A 16 -0.64 56.93 22.03
CA VAL A 16 -1.93 57.61 22.19
C VAL A 16 -2.55 57.78 23.58
N GLU A 17 -2.67 59.04 24.00
CA GLU A 17 -3.87 59.52 24.67
C GLU A 17 -4.24 60.89 24.08
N GLU A 18 -5.52 61.05 23.72
CA GLU A 18 -6.09 62.12 22.92
C GLU A 18 -6.86 63.09 23.83
N VAL A 19 -6.38 64.34 24.00
CA VAL A 19 -7.23 65.46 24.45
C VAL A 19 -6.70 66.81 23.92
N LYS A 20 -7.53 67.52 23.13
CA LYS A 20 -7.48 68.97 22.79
C LYS A 20 -7.57 69.84 24.08
N PRO A 21 -7.50 71.20 24.06
CA PRO A 21 -7.03 72.18 23.07
C PRO A 21 -6.10 73.25 23.69
N GLY A 22 -5.35 74.00 22.88
CA GLY A 22 -4.65 75.19 23.39
C GLY A 22 -3.93 75.94 22.28
N PRO A 23 -4.31 77.20 21.97
CA PRO A 23 -3.64 78.00 20.95
C PRO A 23 -2.35 78.61 21.52
N GLN A 24 -1.47 79.05 20.62
CA GLN A 24 -0.26 79.84 20.88
C GLN A 24 0.94 78.96 21.27
N GLN A 25 2.14 79.11 20.73
CA GLN A 25 2.80 80.30 20.19
C GLN A 25 3.96 79.83 19.27
N PRO A 26 4.43 80.67 18.34
CA PRO A 26 5.46 80.34 17.36
C PRO A 26 6.88 80.53 17.91
N ILE A 27 7.86 79.93 17.20
CA ILE A 27 9.34 80.02 17.30
C ILE A 27 9.97 78.96 18.22
N GLU A 28 11.03 78.20 17.90
CA GLU A 28 12.25 78.41 17.10
C GLU A 28 12.71 77.09 16.41
N PRO A 29 13.51 77.15 15.32
CA PRO A 29 14.01 75.95 14.65
C PRO A 29 15.16 75.31 15.46
N VAL A 30 14.87 74.20 16.13
CA VAL A 30 15.89 73.37 16.78
C VAL A 30 16.49 72.36 15.79
N PRO A 31 17.83 72.19 15.78
CA PRO A 31 18.56 71.53 14.70
C PRO A 31 18.29 70.01 14.61
N THR A 32 18.12 69.55 13.38
CA THR A 32 17.86 68.15 13.01
C THR A 32 19.06 67.25 13.31
N VAL A 33 18.84 66.16 14.06
CA VAL A 33 19.78 65.05 14.18
C VAL A 33 19.10 63.72 13.79
N PRO A 34 19.83 62.80 13.12
CA PRO A 34 19.28 61.81 12.19
C PRO A 34 18.87 60.49 12.87
N THR A 35 17.91 59.79 12.25
CA THR A 35 17.32 58.48 12.59
C THR A 35 18.31 57.30 12.41
N VAL A 36 18.35 56.32 13.34
CA VAL A 36 19.04 55.01 13.12
C VAL A 36 18.13 54.09 12.30
N PRO A 37 18.73 53.15 11.54
CA PRO A 37 17.98 52.15 10.78
C PRO A 37 17.36 51.07 11.69
N THR A 38 16.16 50.65 11.34
CA THR A 38 15.43 49.50 11.87
C THR A 38 16.24 48.20 11.69
N VAL A 39 16.38 47.40 12.75
CA VAL A 39 16.91 46.03 12.65
C VAL A 39 15.85 45.16 11.95
N PRO A 40 16.18 44.38 10.90
CA PRO A 40 15.20 43.50 10.27
C PRO A 40 14.76 42.43 11.28
N THR A 41 13.44 42.25 11.42
CA THR A 41 12.85 41.14 12.15
C THR A 41 13.41 39.83 11.63
N GLN A 42 14.01 39.04 12.52
CA GLN A 42 14.42 37.67 12.22
C GLN A 42 13.19 36.89 11.74
N PRO A 43 13.21 36.33 10.52
CA PRO A 43 12.16 35.43 10.08
C PRO A 43 12.01 34.31 11.11
N GLY A 44 10.77 33.94 11.44
CA GLY A 44 10.49 32.85 12.37
C GLY A 44 11.20 31.54 11.99
N PRO A 45 11.14 30.52 12.87
CA PRO A 45 11.73 29.21 12.59
C PRO A 45 11.38 28.77 11.17
N ILE A 46 12.40 28.47 10.37
CA ILE A 46 12.22 27.99 9.01
C ILE A 46 11.35 26.75 9.13
N GLU A 47 10.11 26.81 8.66
CA GLU A 47 9.29 25.64 8.44
C GLU A 47 10.06 24.82 7.40
N GLN A 48 10.84 23.84 7.86
CA GLN A 48 11.34 22.81 6.97
C GLN A 48 10.09 22.21 6.33
N PRO A 49 9.94 22.24 4.99
CA PRO A 49 8.85 21.50 4.37
C PRO A 49 8.98 20.06 4.87
N GLN A 50 8.01 19.62 5.66
CA GLN A 50 7.96 18.21 6.07
C GLN A 50 8.13 17.39 4.80
N PRO A 51 8.99 16.35 4.78
CA PRO A 51 9.01 15.44 3.66
C PRO A 51 7.57 15.03 3.41
N THR A 52 7.03 15.42 2.26
CA THR A 52 5.67 15.09 1.86
C THR A 52 5.60 13.57 1.87
N ILE A 53 5.07 13.02 2.96
CA ILE A 53 4.79 11.59 3.04
C ILE A 53 3.83 11.35 1.88
N PRO A 54 4.18 10.54 0.87
CA PRO A 54 3.27 10.23 -0.20
C PRO A 54 1.99 9.73 0.45
N ALA A 55 0.85 10.38 0.15
CA ALA A 55 -0.44 9.93 0.64
C ALA A 55 -0.51 8.43 0.33
N THR A 56 -0.65 7.59 1.37
CA THR A 56 -0.72 6.15 1.19
C THR A 56 -1.78 5.87 0.13
N PRO A 57 -1.44 5.16 -0.97
CA PRO A 57 -2.40 4.86 -2.01
C PRO A 57 -3.60 4.21 -1.33
N LYS A 58 -4.82 4.67 -1.66
CA LYS A 58 -6.05 4.08 -1.12
C LYS A 58 -6.06 2.61 -1.55
N VAL A 59 -5.57 1.73 -0.69
CA VAL A 59 -5.54 0.31 -0.94
C VAL A 59 -6.99 -0.12 -0.93
N ARG A 60 -7.48 -0.53 -2.09
CA ARG A 60 -8.84 -1.05 -2.23
C ARG A 60 -8.91 -2.35 -1.42
N THR A 61 -9.81 -2.38 -0.44
CA THR A 61 -10.06 -3.57 0.37
C THR A 61 -11.12 -4.41 -0.31
N TYR A 62 -10.89 -5.71 -0.37
CA TYR A 62 -11.78 -6.67 -1.03
C TYR A 62 -12.11 -7.79 -0.06
N ASP A 63 -13.37 -8.20 -0.04
CA ASP A 63 -13.82 -9.35 0.73
C ASP A 63 -13.57 -10.65 -0.04
N TRP A 64 -12.30 -11.05 -0.09
CA TRP A 64 -11.89 -12.29 -0.74
C TRP A 64 -12.48 -13.52 -0.06
N GLY A 65 -12.68 -13.46 1.25
CA GLY A 65 -13.22 -14.55 2.05
C GLY A 65 -14.60 -14.99 1.57
N SER A 66 -15.53 -14.06 1.40
CA SER A 66 -16.91 -14.36 0.97
C SER A 66 -16.98 -14.96 -0.43
N ALA A 67 -16.07 -14.59 -1.33
CA ALA A 67 -16.00 -15.17 -2.67
C ALA A 67 -15.39 -16.58 -2.65
N MET A 68 -14.32 -16.78 -1.88
CA MET A 68 -13.53 -18.01 -1.89
C MET A 68 -14.14 -19.14 -1.06
N GLN A 69 -14.77 -18.83 0.07
CA GLN A 69 -15.40 -19.83 0.94
C GLN A 69 -16.37 -20.79 0.20
N PRO A 70 -17.39 -20.31 -0.52
CA PRO A 70 -18.32 -21.20 -1.22
C PRO A 70 -17.64 -21.98 -2.34
N MET A 71 -16.63 -21.39 -2.98
CA MET A 71 -15.86 -22.07 -4.03
C MET A 71 -14.99 -23.20 -3.46
N VAL A 72 -14.29 -22.96 -2.35
CA VAL A 72 -13.53 -23.99 -1.64
C VAL A 72 -14.46 -25.10 -1.17
N GLY A 73 -15.64 -24.76 -0.64
CA GLY A 73 -16.66 -25.76 -0.26
C GLY A 73 -17.05 -26.67 -1.43
N LYS A 74 -17.31 -26.09 -2.62
CA LYS A 74 -17.61 -26.86 -3.84
C LYS A 74 -16.42 -27.69 -4.33
N MET A 75 -15.20 -27.15 -4.25
CA MET A 75 -13.98 -27.87 -4.60
C MET A 75 -13.79 -29.11 -3.72
N LEU A 76 -14.09 -29.01 -2.42
CA LEU A 76 -13.98 -30.11 -1.47
C LEU A 76 -15.03 -31.21 -1.64
N GLN A 77 -16.06 -30.95 -2.43
CA GLN A 77 -17.11 -31.89 -2.81
C GLN A 77 -16.91 -32.44 -4.23
N ALA A 78 -15.91 -31.94 -4.97
CA ALA A 78 -15.68 -32.34 -6.35
C ALA A 78 -15.10 -33.77 -6.42
N ASP A 79 -15.59 -34.54 -7.39
CA ASP A 79 -15.06 -35.85 -7.72
C ASP A 79 -13.58 -35.74 -8.13
N GLY A 80 -12.73 -36.60 -7.58
CA GLY A 80 -11.27 -36.58 -7.80
C GLY A 80 -10.47 -35.78 -6.77
N VAL A 81 -11.13 -35.10 -5.83
CA VAL A 81 -10.46 -34.44 -4.69
C VAL A 81 -10.35 -35.41 -3.51
N THR A 82 -9.14 -35.88 -3.24
CA THR A 82 -8.85 -36.74 -2.10
C THR A 82 -8.51 -35.90 -0.88
N ALA A 83 -9.24 -36.11 0.21
CA ALA A 83 -8.93 -35.47 1.49
C ALA A 83 -7.54 -35.92 2.00
N GLY A 84 -6.79 -35.01 2.62
CA GLY A 84 -5.42 -35.21 3.07
C GLY A 84 -4.36 -34.96 1.99
N GLY A 85 -4.78 -34.66 0.74
CA GLY A 85 -3.86 -34.29 -0.33
C GLY A 85 -3.06 -33.04 -0.01
N VAL A 86 -1.80 -33.01 -0.44
CA VAL A 86 -0.99 -31.79 -0.34
C VAL A 86 -1.39 -30.84 -1.46
N LEU A 87 -1.84 -29.63 -1.10
CA LEU A 87 -2.32 -28.61 -2.02
C LEU A 87 -1.32 -27.46 -2.08
N LEU A 88 -0.85 -27.17 -3.28
CA LEU A 88 -0.16 -25.94 -3.60
C LEU A 88 -1.19 -24.89 -4.01
N VAL A 89 -1.11 -23.71 -3.39
CA VAL A 89 -1.91 -22.54 -3.77
C VAL A 89 -1.02 -21.60 -4.57
N ASP A 90 -1.41 -21.33 -5.82
CA ASP A 90 -0.75 -20.32 -6.64
C ASP A 90 -1.10 -18.89 -6.16
N SER A 91 -0.22 -17.95 -6.47
CA SER A 91 -0.53 -16.52 -6.32
C SER A 91 -1.73 -16.15 -7.20
N VAL A 92 -2.63 -15.32 -6.67
CA VAL A 92 -3.75 -14.81 -7.47
C VAL A 92 -3.21 -13.95 -8.60
N ASN A 93 -3.60 -14.25 -9.84
CA ASN A 93 -3.25 -13.45 -10.99
C ASN A 93 -4.27 -12.30 -11.17
N ASN A 94 -3.81 -11.11 -11.57
CA ASN A 94 -4.67 -9.95 -11.78
C ASN A 94 -4.79 -9.64 -13.28
N HIS A 95 -5.95 -9.97 -13.84
CA HIS A 95 -6.40 -9.62 -15.18
C HIS A 95 -7.59 -8.64 -15.16
N THR A 96 -7.72 -7.84 -14.10
CA THR A 96 -8.72 -6.77 -14.07
C THR A 96 -8.22 -5.52 -14.79
N ASN A 97 -9.13 -4.58 -15.05
CA ASN A 97 -8.81 -3.25 -15.58
C ASN A 97 -8.15 -2.30 -14.56
N GLY A 98 -7.57 -2.82 -13.47
CA GLY A 98 -6.91 -2.03 -12.44
C GLY A 98 -5.96 -2.85 -11.57
N SER A 99 -5.41 -2.25 -10.54
CA SER A 99 -4.45 -2.90 -9.63
C SER A 99 -5.16 -3.52 -8.43
N LEU A 100 -4.95 -4.83 -8.24
CA LEU A 100 -5.43 -5.57 -7.08
C LEU A 100 -4.28 -6.00 -6.17
N GLN A 101 -4.53 -6.06 -4.86
CA GLN A 101 -3.59 -6.64 -3.90
C GLN A 101 -3.68 -8.18 -3.91
N THR A 102 -3.06 -8.79 -4.92
CA THR A 102 -3.07 -10.26 -5.12
C THR A 102 -2.45 -11.02 -3.95
N SER A 103 -1.49 -10.42 -3.25
CA SER A 103 -0.91 -10.97 -2.01
C SER A 103 -1.98 -11.21 -0.94
N LYS A 104 -2.88 -10.22 -0.73
CA LYS A 104 -3.97 -10.31 0.24
C LYS A 104 -5.03 -11.33 -0.19
N ALA A 105 -5.31 -11.40 -1.48
CA ALA A 105 -6.19 -12.41 -2.05
C ALA A 105 -5.64 -13.83 -1.81
N THR A 106 -4.34 -14.03 -2.07
CA THR A 106 -3.67 -15.32 -1.87
C THR A 106 -3.63 -15.71 -0.40
N GLU A 107 -3.38 -14.75 0.49
CA GLU A 107 -3.41 -14.95 1.95
C GLU A 107 -4.80 -15.37 2.43
N ALA A 108 -5.85 -14.67 1.98
CA ALA A 108 -7.24 -15.01 2.27
C ALA A 108 -7.63 -16.40 1.73
N LEU A 109 -7.18 -16.76 0.53
CA LEU A 109 -7.42 -18.07 -0.07
C LEU A 109 -6.79 -19.19 0.75
N ARG A 110 -5.54 -18.99 1.16
CA ARG A 110 -4.82 -19.94 2.02
C ARG A 110 -5.49 -20.07 3.38
N GLY A 111 -5.96 -18.97 3.96
CA GLY A 111 -6.75 -18.99 5.20
C GLY A 111 -8.06 -19.78 5.04
N ALA A 112 -8.81 -19.53 3.97
CA ALA A 112 -10.05 -20.25 3.67
C ALA A 112 -9.81 -21.77 3.51
N LEU A 113 -8.72 -22.17 2.86
CA LEU A 113 -8.35 -23.57 2.71
C LEU A 113 -7.86 -24.20 4.03
N ALA A 114 -7.10 -23.46 4.83
CA ALA A 114 -6.56 -23.94 6.10
C ALA A 114 -7.70 -24.23 7.11
N ASN A 115 -8.73 -23.38 7.11
CA ASN A 115 -9.91 -23.56 7.97
C ASN A 115 -10.71 -24.83 7.66
N ASN A 116 -10.57 -25.41 6.46
CA ASN A 116 -11.36 -26.58 6.04
C ASN A 116 -10.66 -27.92 6.32
N ALA A 117 -9.42 -27.94 6.80
CA ALA A 117 -8.61 -29.11 7.23
C ALA A 117 -8.51 -30.33 6.27
N LYS A 118 -9.14 -30.29 5.09
CA LYS A 118 -9.15 -31.37 4.10
C LYS A 118 -7.91 -31.40 3.21
N PHE A 119 -7.11 -30.34 3.18
CA PHE A 119 -5.86 -30.30 2.42
C PHE A 119 -4.69 -29.91 3.31
N THR A 120 -3.55 -30.54 3.05
CA THR A 120 -2.28 -30.12 3.63
C THR A 120 -1.71 -29.01 2.76
N LEU A 121 -1.84 -27.76 3.20
CA LEU A 121 -1.34 -26.61 2.44
C LEU A 121 0.18 -26.55 2.47
N VAL A 122 0.80 -26.36 1.31
CA VAL A 122 2.22 -26.04 1.23
C VAL A 122 2.48 -24.69 1.88
N SER A 123 3.45 -24.61 2.80
CA SER A 123 3.78 -23.35 3.50
C SER A 123 4.26 -22.27 2.52
N ALA A 124 4.05 -21.00 2.85
CA ALA A 124 4.51 -19.89 2.03
C ALA A 124 6.04 -19.89 1.88
N GLN A 125 6.77 -20.26 2.94
CA GLN A 125 8.22 -20.42 2.89
C GLN A 125 8.64 -21.50 1.90
N GLN A 126 8.03 -22.68 1.96
CA GLN A 126 8.41 -23.79 1.08
C GLN A 126 8.09 -23.48 -0.39
N LEU A 127 6.97 -22.78 -0.63
CA LEU A 127 6.64 -22.28 -1.96
C LEU A 127 7.65 -21.22 -2.44
N SER A 128 8.04 -20.27 -1.58
CA SER A 128 9.01 -19.23 -1.93
C SER A 128 10.38 -19.81 -2.28
N ILE A 129 10.87 -20.79 -1.52
CA ILE A 129 12.14 -21.48 -1.80
C ILE A 129 12.03 -22.22 -3.14
N ALA A 130 10.96 -22.99 -3.36
CA ALA A 130 10.77 -23.73 -4.61
C ALA A 130 10.60 -22.79 -5.82
N LYS A 131 9.98 -21.62 -5.65
CA LYS A 131 9.90 -20.58 -6.67
C LYS A 131 11.27 -19.98 -6.98
N GLN A 132 12.05 -19.64 -5.96
CA GLN A 132 13.40 -19.09 -6.10
C GLN A 132 14.36 -20.08 -6.80
N GLU A 133 14.26 -21.37 -6.49
CA GLU A 133 15.03 -22.42 -7.19
C GLU A 133 14.72 -22.49 -8.69
N LEU A 134 13.51 -22.13 -9.09
CA LEU A 134 13.09 -22.09 -10.49
C LEU A 134 13.24 -20.70 -11.12
N GLY A 135 13.93 -19.77 -10.43
CA GLY A 135 14.14 -18.40 -10.90
C GLY A 135 12.86 -17.58 -10.96
N LEU A 136 11.80 -17.97 -10.25
CA LEU A 136 10.53 -17.25 -10.18
C LEU A 136 10.50 -16.41 -8.91
N SER A 137 9.88 -15.23 -9.01
CA SER A 137 9.62 -14.41 -7.82
C SER A 137 8.56 -15.07 -6.94
N PRO A 138 8.63 -14.93 -5.60
CA PRO A 138 7.62 -15.51 -4.69
C PRO A 138 6.20 -14.97 -4.96
N GLN A 139 6.10 -13.71 -5.41
CA GLN A 139 4.86 -13.07 -5.83
C GLN A 139 4.40 -13.43 -7.24
N ASP A 140 5.29 -13.97 -8.08
CA ASP A 140 4.94 -14.33 -9.45
C ASP A 140 3.91 -15.45 -9.44
N SER A 141 2.96 -15.37 -10.37
CA SER A 141 2.00 -16.45 -10.57
C SER A 141 2.73 -17.61 -11.24
N LEU A 142 2.30 -18.85 -10.98
CA LEU A 142 2.83 -20.05 -11.61
C LEU A 142 2.36 -20.18 -13.07
N GLY A 143 2.32 -19.07 -13.83
CA GLY A 143 1.54 -18.81 -15.04
C GLY A 143 1.67 -19.80 -16.21
N SER A 144 2.44 -20.86 -16.07
CA SER A 144 2.46 -22.02 -16.97
C SER A 144 2.33 -23.31 -16.18
N ARG A 145 1.51 -24.25 -16.66
CA ARG A 145 1.28 -25.56 -16.01
C ARG A 145 2.59 -26.30 -15.70
N SER A 146 3.55 -26.24 -16.61
CA SER A 146 4.87 -26.86 -16.44
C SER A 146 5.65 -26.30 -15.23
N LYS A 147 5.60 -24.99 -15.00
CA LYS A 147 6.24 -24.34 -13.83
C LYS A 147 5.56 -24.79 -12.54
N ALA A 148 4.23 -24.79 -12.53
CA ALA A 148 3.46 -25.23 -11.39
C ALA A 148 3.70 -26.70 -11.05
N ILE A 149 3.75 -27.59 -12.04
CA ILE A 149 4.05 -29.01 -11.85
C ILE A 149 5.48 -29.19 -11.32
N GLY A 150 6.45 -28.43 -11.84
CA GLY A 150 7.83 -28.45 -11.34
C GLY A 150 7.93 -28.08 -9.86
N ILE A 151 7.26 -27.00 -9.46
CA ILE A 151 7.22 -26.54 -8.07
C ILE A 151 6.46 -27.52 -7.20
N ALA A 152 5.29 -27.98 -7.65
CA ALA A 152 4.47 -28.93 -6.93
C ALA A 152 5.25 -30.22 -6.63
N ARG A 153 6.01 -30.74 -7.59
CA ARG A 153 6.88 -31.91 -7.38
C ARG A 153 7.97 -31.65 -6.35
N LYS A 154 8.59 -30.47 -6.36
CA LYS A 154 9.61 -30.08 -5.37
C LYS A 154 9.06 -30.01 -3.95
N VAL A 155 7.83 -29.50 -3.79
CA VAL A 155 7.18 -29.34 -2.48
C VAL A 155 6.28 -30.53 -2.09
N GLY A 156 6.24 -31.59 -2.90
CA GLY A 156 5.40 -32.77 -2.67
C GLY A 156 3.89 -32.52 -2.79
N ALA A 157 3.48 -31.46 -3.50
CA ALA A 157 2.07 -31.18 -3.75
C ALA A 157 1.48 -32.11 -4.80
N GLN A 158 0.32 -32.67 -4.48
CA GLN A 158 -0.47 -33.53 -5.37
C GLN A 158 -1.42 -32.69 -6.23
N TYR A 159 -1.83 -31.53 -5.72
CA TYR A 159 -2.77 -30.63 -6.36
C TYR A 159 -2.20 -29.22 -6.45
N VAL A 160 -2.58 -28.48 -7.50
CA VAL A 160 -2.28 -27.06 -7.66
C VAL A 160 -3.59 -26.31 -7.86
N LEU A 161 -3.84 -25.30 -7.03
CA LEU A 161 -4.96 -24.39 -7.20
C LEU A 161 -4.50 -23.10 -7.88
N TYR A 162 -4.96 -22.87 -9.10
CA TYR A 162 -4.80 -21.61 -9.80
C TYR A 162 -5.93 -20.66 -9.46
N SER A 163 -5.61 -19.38 -9.36
CA SER A 163 -6.57 -18.32 -9.11
C SER A 163 -6.31 -17.12 -10.01
N ASN A 164 -7.32 -16.63 -10.70
CA ASN A 164 -7.23 -15.47 -11.58
C ASN A 164 -8.42 -14.54 -11.35
N ALA A 165 -8.16 -13.28 -11.00
CA ALA A 165 -9.16 -12.24 -10.89
C ALA A 165 -9.26 -11.46 -12.20
N SER A 166 -10.42 -11.45 -12.83
CA SER A 166 -10.66 -10.81 -14.13
C SER A 166 -11.87 -9.88 -14.10
N GLY A 167 -11.94 -8.95 -15.06
CA GLY A 167 -13.09 -8.06 -15.24
C GLY A 167 -12.87 -6.68 -14.61
N ASN A 168 -13.92 -6.12 -14.00
CA ASN A 168 -13.84 -4.81 -13.40
C ASN A 168 -13.17 -4.89 -12.03
N VAL A 169 -12.17 -4.05 -11.78
CA VAL A 169 -11.45 -3.94 -10.51
C VAL A 169 -12.37 -3.61 -9.32
N ASN A 170 -13.54 -3.01 -9.53
CA ASN A 170 -14.52 -2.73 -8.47
C ASN A 170 -15.40 -3.95 -8.11
N ALA A 171 -15.57 -4.86 -9.06
CA ALA A 171 -16.31 -6.12 -8.86
C ALA A 171 -15.58 -7.25 -9.61
N PRO A 172 -14.38 -7.67 -9.14
CA PRO A 172 -13.60 -8.68 -9.83
C PRO A 172 -14.36 -10.01 -9.86
N THR A 173 -14.29 -10.73 -10.97
CA THR A 173 -14.66 -12.14 -10.98
C THR A 173 -13.42 -12.97 -10.75
N LEU A 174 -13.37 -13.66 -9.62
CA LEU A 174 -12.32 -14.61 -9.29
C LEU A 174 -12.67 -15.96 -9.91
N LYS A 175 -11.78 -16.49 -10.74
CA LYS A 175 -11.85 -17.84 -11.31
C LYS A 175 -10.79 -18.68 -10.63
N MET A 176 -11.18 -19.88 -10.20
CA MET A 176 -10.28 -20.85 -9.58
C MET A 176 -10.32 -22.17 -10.34
N GLN A 177 -9.17 -22.82 -10.45
CA GLN A 177 -9.03 -24.09 -11.15
C GLN A 177 -8.08 -24.99 -10.36
N LEU A 178 -8.55 -26.18 -10.00
CA LEU A 178 -7.76 -27.19 -9.32
C LEU A 178 -7.21 -28.16 -10.37
N MET A 179 -5.90 -28.28 -10.40
CA MET A 179 -5.17 -29.17 -11.29
C MET A 179 -4.56 -30.32 -10.49
N LEU A 180 -4.71 -31.54 -10.98
CA LEU A 180 -3.98 -32.70 -10.48
C LEU A 180 -2.56 -32.70 -11.06
N VAL A 181 -1.54 -32.69 -10.19
CA VAL A 181 -0.13 -32.56 -10.61
C VAL A 181 0.37 -33.82 -11.32
N GLN A 182 -0.18 -34.98 -10.97
CA GLN A 182 0.21 -36.26 -11.54
C GLN A 182 -0.09 -36.34 -13.05
N THR A 183 -1.25 -35.85 -13.48
CA THR A 183 -1.72 -35.91 -14.87
C THR A 183 -1.67 -34.57 -15.59
N GLY A 184 -1.64 -33.45 -14.85
CA GLY A 184 -1.77 -32.10 -15.39
C GLY A 184 -3.20 -31.72 -15.78
N GLU A 185 -4.20 -32.53 -15.39
CA GLU A 185 -5.61 -32.31 -15.70
C GLU A 185 -6.29 -31.37 -14.70
N ILE A 186 -7.25 -30.56 -15.17
CA ILE A 186 -8.11 -29.74 -14.30
C ILE A 186 -9.28 -30.59 -13.82
N ILE A 187 -9.23 -31.02 -12.56
CA ILE A 187 -10.27 -31.87 -11.94
C ILE A 187 -11.43 -31.06 -11.36
N TRP A 188 -11.22 -29.75 -11.12
CA TRP A 188 -12.27 -28.87 -10.64
C TRP A 188 -12.05 -27.44 -11.12
N SER A 189 -13.14 -26.71 -11.35
CA SER A 189 -13.08 -25.28 -11.57
C SER A 189 -14.32 -24.58 -10.99
N GLY A 190 -14.13 -23.33 -10.59
CA GLY A 190 -15.20 -22.51 -10.03
C GLY A 190 -14.94 -21.04 -10.26
N ASN A 191 -15.97 -20.24 -10.10
CA ASN A 191 -15.89 -18.78 -10.17
C ASN A 191 -16.75 -18.14 -9.09
N GLY A 192 -16.35 -16.96 -8.65
CA GLY A 192 -17.01 -16.19 -7.62
C GLY A 192 -16.79 -14.70 -7.82
N ALA A 193 -17.84 -13.92 -7.61
CA ALA A 193 -17.72 -12.46 -7.61
C ALA A 193 -17.10 -12.00 -6.30
N VAL A 194 -16.11 -11.13 -6.39
CA VAL A 194 -15.46 -10.48 -5.25
C VAL A 194 -16.08 -9.10 -5.10
N GLN A 195 -16.52 -8.78 -3.88
CA GLN A 195 -17.06 -7.46 -3.57
C GLN A 195 -15.99 -6.60 -2.92
N GLN A 196 -15.98 -5.31 -3.27
CA GLN A 196 -15.18 -4.31 -2.58
C GLN A 196 -15.89 -3.89 -1.29
N THR A 197 -15.12 -3.71 -0.22
CA THR A 197 -15.58 -3.25 1.10
C THR A 197 -14.95 -1.91 1.46
#